data_AF-A0A9D2VI94-F1
#
_entry.id   AF-A0A9D2VI94-F1
#
_cell.length_a   1.000
_cell.length_b   1.000
_cell.length_c   1.000
_cell.angle_alpha   90.00
_cell.angle_beta   90.00
_cell.angle_gamma   90.00
#
_symmetry.space_group_name_H-M   'P 1'
#
loop_
_entity.id
_entity.type
_entity.pdbx_description
1 polymer ?
#
loop_
_entity_poly.entity_id
_entity_poly.type
_entity_poly.pdbx_seq_one_letter_code
_entity_poly.pdbx_strand_id
1 'polypeptide(L)'
;MRGGYRDPHDSLLSEFGKEAPGTVGNFIELASKGFYDKLNFYGKVDGDVVVGGCPTTRPLSPQQVRMAVREELRGVHPGMKDCGYRIRDEWASNPRNRHEDGTLSLTHRNAQDSGSCQFFFSLSSHPEYDERFVVFGQTIEGLDVVHRLGIGDLITSVHIEGAHELPADDELIVAKDDAQQAAAQTAEDEAITRAEAERGEALSAAERQEVARTARAAIIDDELQDQAASIRALRRVLAKRPVL
;
A
#
# COMPACT_ATOMS: atom_id res chain seq x y z
N MET A 1 6.35 16.30 26.75
CA MET A 1 5.93 15.18 27.60
C MET A 1 4.40 15.06 27.56
N ARG A 2 3.87 14.03 26.91
CA ARG A 2 2.47 13.59 27.08
C ARG A 2 2.46 12.07 27.05
N GLY A 3 2.68 11.46 28.22
CA GLY A 3 2.41 10.05 28.43
C GLY A 3 0.91 9.87 28.62
N GLY A 4 0.19 9.65 27.52
CA GLY A 4 -1.14 9.07 27.57
C GLY A 4 -1.01 7.56 27.79
N TYR A 5 -1.90 6.99 28.59
CA TYR A 5 -2.03 5.54 28.75
C TYR A 5 -2.21 4.90 27.36
N ARG A 6 -1.22 4.12 26.92
CA ARG A 6 -1.28 3.31 25.70
C ARG A 6 -1.69 1.89 26.05
N ASP A 7 -2.46 1.27 25.15
CA ASP A 7 -2.87 -0.11 25.31
C ASP A 7 -1.61 -1.01 25.16
N PRO A 8 -1.40 -2.03 26.01
CA PRO A 8 -0.29 -2.97 25.86
C PRO A 8 -0.32 -3.78 24.54
N HIS A 9 -1.36 -3.61 23.72
CA HIS A 9 -1.51 -4.17 22.38
C HIS A 9 -1.15 -3.19 21.25
N ASP A 10 -0.70 -1.97 21.56
CA ASP A 10 -0.32 -0.97 20.56
C ASP A 10 1.14 -1.15 20.09
N SER A 11 1.38 -0.92 18.80
CA SER A 11 2.73 -0.70 18.26
C SER A 11 2.82 0.67 17.57
N LEU A 12 3.98 1.29 17.67
CA LEU A 12 4.28 2.56 17.00
C LEU A 12 5.29 2.34 15.89
N LEU A 13 5.02 2.94 14.74
CA LEU A 13 5.79 2.78 13.52
C LEU A 13 6.35 4.14 13.07
N SER A 14 7.60 4.13 12.64
CA SER A 14 8.18 5.22 11.86
C SER A 14 8.09 4.85 10.38
N GLU A 15 7.48 5.69 9.56
CA GLU A 15 7.38 5.47 8.11
C GLU A 15 8.54 6.16 7.36
N PHE A 16 9.10 5.48 6.37
CA PHE A 16 10.19 5.99 5.51
C PHE A 16 9.62 6.73 4.29
N GLY A 17 8.89 7.82 4.55
CA GLY A 17 8.12 8.52 3.52
C GLY A 17 8.94 9.14 2.38
N LYS A 18 10.25 9.35 2.55
CA LYS A 18 11.11 9.86 1.47
C LYS A 18 11.69 8.75 0.62
N GLU A 19 11.93 7.58 1.21
CA GLU A 19 12.61 6.47 0.57
C GLU A 19 11.66 5.47 -0.10
N ALA A 20 10.40 5.42 0.33
CA ALA A 20 9.33 4.66 -0.32
C ALA A 20 8.02 5.49 -0.42
N PRO A 21 8.04 6.63 -1.13
CA PRO A 21 6.93 7.60 -1.10
C PRO A 21 5.61 7.03 -1.61
N GLY A 22 5.60 6.22 -2.67
CA GLY A 22 4.39 5.63 -3.22
C GLY A 22 3.78 4.59 -2.26
N THR A 23 4.63 3.75 -1.68
CA THR A 23 4.24 2.73 -0.70
C THR A 23 3.68 3.36 0.58
N VAL A 24 4.38 4.35 1.13
CA VAL A 24 3.94 5.07 2.34
C VAL A 24 2.65 5.83 2.07
N GLY A 25 2.55 6.55 0.95
CA GLY A 25 1.33 7.28 0.58
C GLY A 25 0.11 6.39 0.46
N ASN A 26 0.27 5.22 -0.16
CA ASN A 26 -0.79 4.22 -0.24
C ASN A 26 -1.19 3.70 1.14
N PHE A 27 -0.22 3.32 1.99
CA PHE A 27 -0.51 2.81 3.33
C PHE A 27 -1.27 3.86 4.16
N ILE A 28 -0.82 5.11 4.16
CA ILE A 28 -1.48 6.25 4.82
C ILE A 28 -2.90 6.43 4.27
N GLU A 29 -3.09 6.41 2.95
CA GLU A 29 -4.42 6.59 2.35
C GLU A 29 -5.41 5.51 2.81
N LEU A 30 -4.97 4.26 2.83
CA LEU A 30 -5.78 3.11 3.24
C LEU A 30 -6.10 3.16 4.73
N ALA A 31 -5.08 3.38 5.57
CA ALA A 31 -5.26 3.57 7.01
C ALA A 31 -6.23 4.71 7.31
N SER A 32 -6.11 5.84 6.62
CA SER A 32 -6.97 7.02 6.80
C SER A 32 -8.43 6.82 6.37
N LYS A 33 -8.71 5.78 5.59
CA LYS A 33 -10.05 5.32 5.20
C LYS A 33 -10.58 4.21 6.11
N GLY A 34 -9.83 3.80 7.13
CA GLY A 34 -10.16 2.65 7.99
C GLY A 34 -10.10 1.33 7.23
N PHE A 35 -9.31 1.24 6.15
CA PHE A 35 -9.24 0.03 5.34
C PHE A 35 -8.64 -1.14 6.14
N TYR A 36 -7.65 -0.88 6.98
CA TYR A 36 -6.99 -1.91 7.78
C TYR A 36 -7.81 -2.36 8.99
N ASP A 37 -8.80 -1.56 9.39
CA ASP A 37 -9.64 -1.86 10.54
C ASP A 37 -10.36 -3.20 10.36
N LYS A 38 -10.24 -4.05 11.39
CA LYS A 38 -10.78 -5.41 11.46
C LYS A 38 -10.22 -6.39 10.43
N LEU A 39 -9.14 -6.04 9.73
CA LEU A 39 -8.38 -7.05 8.98
C LEU A 39 -7.59 -7.90 9.96
N ASN A 40 -7.39 -9.17 9.59
CA ASN A 40 -6.64 -10.11 10.42
C ASN A 40 -5.21 -10.26 9.89
N PHE A 41 -4.28 -10.54 10.79
CA PHE A 41 -3.05 -11.25 10.45
C PHE A 41 -3.41 -12.69 10.08
N TYR A 42 -3.03 -13.12 8.89
CA TYR A 42 -3.44 -14.41 8.34
C TYR A 42 -2.27 -15.36 8.09
N GLY A 43 -1.04 -14.88 8.16
CA GLY A 43 0.15 -15.71 8.03
C GLY A 43 1.14 -15.39 9.13
N LYS A 44 1.80 -16.42 9.65
CA LYS A 44 2.97 -16.26 10.53
C LYS A 44 3.93 -17.42 10.30
N VAL A 45 5.21 -17.10 10.21
CA VAL A 45 6.32 -18.04 10.34
C VAL A 45 7.14 -17.54 11.52
N ASP A 46 7.17 -18.30 12.61
CA ASP A 46 7.85 -17.88 13.84
C ASP A 46 9.36 -17.65 13.58
N GLY A 47 9.85 -16.47 13.97
CA GLY A 47 11.23 -16.06 13.72
C GLY A 47 11.53 -15.59 12.30
N ASP A 48 10.51 -15.47 11.44
CA ASP A 48 10.63 -14.98 10.06
C ASP A 48 9.72 -13.77 9.88
N VAL A 49 8.44 -13.97 9.56
CA VAL A 49 7.49 -12.87 9.30
C VAL A 49 6.10 -13.12 9.86
N VAL A 50 5.36 -12.04 10.12
CA VAL A 50 3.91 -12.07 10.34
C VAL A 50 3.22 -11.16 9.30
N VAL A 51 2.18 -11.69 8.65
CA VAL A 51 1.59 -11.10 7.43
C VAL A 51 0.13 -10.72 7.65
N GLY A 52 -0.22 -9.51 7.24
CA GLY A 52 -1.54 -8.90 7.44
C GLY A 52 -2.02 -8.09 6.24
N GLY A 53 -3.15 -7.41 6.42
CA GLY A 53 -3.70 -6.49 5.41
C GLY A 53 -4.52 -7.14 4.28
N CYS A 54 -4.84 -8.44 4.34
CA CYS A 54 -5.64 -9.08 3.28
C CYS A 54 -7.15 -8.78 3.43
N PRO A 55 -7.83 -8.21 2.41
CA PRO A 55 -9.25 -7.85 2.50
C PRO A 55 -10.20 -9.04 2.60
N THR A 56 -9.78 -10.24 2.18
CA THR A 56 -10.56 -11.48 2.36
C THR A 56 -10.77 -11.83 3.83
N THR A 57 -9.92 -11.33 4.73
CA THR A 57 -10.02 -11.63 6.16
C THR A 57 -11.08 -10.80 6.88
N ARG A 58 -11.54 -9.68 6.31
CA ARG A 58 -12.51 -8.79 6.95
C ARG A 58 -13.81 -9.48 7.40
N PRO A 59 -14.47 -10.35 6.60
CA PRO A 59 -15.66 -11.07 7.04
C PRO A 59 -15.37 -12.29 7.92
N LEU A 60 -14.10 -12.65 8.15
CA LEU A 60 -13.73 -13.86 8.86
C LEU A 60 -13.43 -13.54 10.34
N SER A 61 -13.94 -14.38 11.23
CA SER A 61 -13.50 -14.38 12.62
C SER A 61 -12.05 -14.88 12.75
N PRO A 62 -11.35 -14.56 13.85
CA PRO A 62 -10.02 -15.10 14.15
C PRO A 62 -9.94 -16.63 13.99
N GLN A 63 -10.98 -17.35 14.42
CA GLN A 63 -11.05 -18.80 14.29
C GLN A 63 -11.21 -19.24 12.83
N GLN A 64 -12.02 -18.54 12.04
CA GLN A 64 -12.19 -18.84 10.62
C GLN A 64 -10.92 -18.58 9.82
N VAL A 65 -10.15 -17.54 10.16
CA VAL A 65 -8.83 -17.30 9.53
C VAL A 65 -7.89 -18.46 9.84
N ARG A 66 -7.81 -18.91 11.11
CA ARG A 66 -6.99 -20.07 11.49
C ARG A 66 -7.39 -21.35 10.75
N MET A 67 -8.69 -21.59 10.60
CA MET A 67 -9.20 -22.74 9.82
C MET A 67 -8.88 -22.62 8.33
N ALA A 68 -8.99 -21.43 7.76
CA ALA A 68 -8.73 -21.19 6.34
C ALA A 68 -7.25 -21.41 5.98
N VAL A 69 -6.32 -21.00 6.85
CA VAL A 69 -4.87 -21.25 6.67
C VAL A 69 -4.53 -22.75 6.73
N ARG A 70 -5.30 -23.52 7.52
CA ARG A 70 -5.19 -24.99 7.58
C ARG A 70 -5.94 -25.71 6.45
N GLU A 71 -6.46 -24.96 5.48
CA GLU A 71 -7.27 -25.47 4.37
C GLU A 71 -8.57 -26.20 4.81
N GLU A 72 -9.01 -25.98 6.05
CA GLU A 72 -10.22 -26.60 6.60
C GLU A 72 -11.50 -25.85 6.19
N LEU A 73 -11.37 -24.57 5.79
CA LEU A 73 -12.47 -23.76 5.31
C LEU A 73 -12.48 -23.71 3.77
N ARG A 74 -13.22 -24.64 3.16
CA ARG A 74 -13.28 -24.79 1.69
C ARG A 74 -13.67 -23.48 0.99
N GLY A 75 -12.92 -23.15 -0.07
CA GLY A 75 -13.19 -22.00 -0.94
C GLY A 75 -12.74 -20.64 -0.35
N VAL A 76 -12.08 -20.64 0.80
CA VAL A 76 -11.54 -19.42 1.43
C VAL A 76 -10.03 -19.53 1.49
N HIS A 77 -9.33 -18.63 0.80
CA HIS A 77 -7.86 -18.57 0.78
C HIS A 77 -7.39 -17.15 1.14
N PRO A 78 -7.12 -16.88 2.44
CA PRO A 78 -6.51 -15.62 2.88
C PRO A 78 -5.15 -15.41 2.20
N GLY A 79 -4.81 -14.15 1.93
CA GLY A 79 -3.57 -13.77 1.23
C GLY A 79 -3.65 -13.71 -0.30
N MET A 80 -4.70 -14.28 -0.93
CA MET A 80 -4.77 -14.33 -2.40
C MET A 80 -5.52 -13.17 -3.07
N LYS A 81 -6.24 -12.33 -2.33
CA LYS A 81 -7.12 -11.31 -2.93
C LYS A 81 -6.41 -9.99 -3.21
N ASP A 82 -6.73 -9.45 -4.39
CA ASP A 82 -6.29 -8.11 -4.82
C ASP A 82 -7.03 -7.02 -4.07
N CYS A 83 -6.33 -5.94 -3.79
CA CYS A 83 -6.91 -4.75 -3.18
C CYS A 83 -7.46 -3.78 -4.26
N GLY A 84 -7.21 -4.07 -5.54
CA GLY A 84 -7.76 -3.36 -6.69
C GLY A 84 -6.87 -2.24 -7.22
N TYR A 85 -5.63 -2.17 -6.75
CA TYR A 85 -4.60 -1.23 -7.16
C TYR A 85 -3.22 -1.89 -7.01
N ARG A 86 -2.25 -1.41 -7.79
CA ARG A 86 -0.87 -1.89 -7.81
C ARG A 86 0.07 -0.73 -7.58
N ILE A 87 1.13 -0.99 -6.85
CA ILE A 87 2.18 -0.05 -6.50
C ILE A 87 3.48 -0.63 -7.03
N ARG A 88 4.33 0.24 -7.60
CA ARG A 88 5.66 -0.14 -8.05
C ARG A 88 6.57 -0.46 -6.87
N ASP A 89 7.55 -1.32 -7.12
CA ASP A 89 8.53 -1.70 -6.13
C ASP A 89 9.58 -0.58 -6.00
N GLU A 90 9.69 0.01 -4.80
CA GLU A 90 10.62 1.12 -4.50
C GLU A 90 11.91 0.66 -3.79
N TRP A 91 12.16 -0.65 -3.72
CA TRP A 91 13.31 -1.17 -2.97
C TRP A 91 14.67 -0.81 -3.59
N ALA A 92 14.76 -0.77 -4.92
CA ALA A 92 16.02 -0.54 -5.62
C ALA A 92 16.57 0.89 -5.45
N SER A 93 15.67 1.87 -5.30
CA SER A 93 16.00 3.28 -5.08
C SER A 93 16.07 3.66 -3.59
N ASN A 94 15.66 2.77 -2.69
CA ASN A 94 15.60 3.01 -1.25
C ASN A 94 16.93 2.63 -0.56
N PRO A 95 17.77 3.60 -0.15
CA PRO A 95 19.05 3.32 0.51
C PRO A 95 18.89 2.73 1.92
N ARG A 96 17.66 2.69 2.45
CA ARG A 96 17.27 2.13 3.75
C ARG A 96 16.45 0.85 3.61
N ASN A 97 16.45 0.21 2.44
CA ASN A 97 15.73 -1.04 2.20
C ASN A 97 16.45 -2.24 2.82
N ARG A 98 16.51 -2.28 4.15
CA ARG A 98 17.13 -3.32 4.97
C ARG A 98 16.06 -3.99 5.80
N HIS A 99 15.89 -5.30 5.67
CA HIS A 99 14.93 -6.05 6.49
C HIS A 99 15.59 -6.47 7.81
N GLU A 100 15.40 -5.63 8.81
CA GLU A 100 15.81 -5.87 10.19
C GLU A 100 14.61 -6.29 11.05
N ASP A 101 14.87 -6.69 12.29
CA ASP A 101 13.80 -7.05 13.22
C ASP A 101 12.85 -5.85 13.45
N GLY A 102 11.56 -6.09 13.28
CA GLY A 102 10.51 -5.07 13.42
C GLY A 102 10.31 -4.18 12.20
N THR A 103 10.99 -4.41 11.06
CA THR A 103 10.69 -3.65 9.84
C THR A 103 9.30 -3.97 9.33
N LEU A 104 8.61 -2.95 8.83
CA LEU A 104 7.34 -3.06 8.14
C LEU A 104 7.58 -2.96 6.63
N SER A 105 7.17 -4.00 5.92
CA SER A 105 7.45 -4.15 4.49
C SER A 105 6.19 -4.47 3.69
N LEU A 106 6.15 -3.98 2.45
CA LEU A 106 5.05 -4.24 1.53
C LEU A 106 5.22 -5.64 0.94
N THR A 107 4.14 -6.43 0.96
CA THR A 107 4.11 -7.66 0.17
C THR A 107 3.74 -7.34 -1.28
N HIS A 108 4.39 -8.01 -2.20
CA HIS A 108 3.99 -8.08 -3.60
C HIS A 108 3.57 -9.51 -3.96
N ARG A 109 2.90 -9.69 -5.10
CA ARG A 109 2.58 -11.03 -5.63
C ARG A 109 3.80 -11.62 -6.34
N ASN A 110 3.55 -12.61 -7.19
CA ASN A 110 4.53 -13.33 -8.00
C ASN A 110 5.19 -12.47 -9.11
N ALA A 111 4.99 -11.15 -9.13
CA ALA A 111 5.53 -10.25 -10.14
C ALA A 111 6.07 -8.98 -9.48
N GLN A 112 7.14 -8.44 -10.06
CA GLN A 112 7.62 -7.10 -9.73
C GLN A 112 6.49 -6.08 -9.96
N ASP A 113 6.46 -5.00 -9.18
CA ASP A 113 5.48 -3.92 -9.28
C ASP A 113 4.02 -4.38 -9.08
N SER A 114 3.83 -5.32 -8.16
CA SER A 114 2.51 -5.86 -7.83
C SER A 114 2.11 -5.69 -6.37
N GLY A 115 2.84 -4.83 -5.64
CA GLY A 115 2.48 -4.42 -4.29
C GLY A 115 1.07 -3.81 -4.24
N SER A 116 0.34 -4.01 -3.15
CA SER A 116 -1.03 -3.48 -3.01
C SER A 116 -1.31 -3.04 -1.59
N CYS A 117 -1.97 -3.87 -0.78
CA CYS A 117 -2.37 -3.50 0.59
C CYS A 117 -1.90 -4.47 1.66
N GLN A 118 -1.41 -5.63 1.25
CA GLN A 118 -0.88 -6.62 2.18
C GLN A 118 0.55 -6.23 2.58
N PHE A 119 0.87 -6.39 3.85
CA PHE A 119 2.16 -6.03 4.44
C PHE A 119 2.60 -7.12 5.40
N PHE A 120 3.87 -7.09 5.78
CA PHE A 120 4.41 -7.96 6.80
C PHE A 120 5.34 -7.20 7.75
N PHE A 121 5.43 -7.72 8.97
CA PHE A 121 6.50 -7.39 9.89
C PHE A 121 7.57 -8.46 9.84
N SER A 122 8.83 -8.05 9.76
CA SER A 122 9.97 -8.92 10.02
C SER A 122 10.07 -9.21 11.52
N LEU A 123 10.24 -10.47 11.88
CA LEU A 123 10.45 -10.95 13.25
C LEU A 123 11.92 -11.33 13.52
N SER A 124 12.77 -11.17 12.50
CA SER A 124 14.23 -11.27 12.57
C SER A 124 14.86 -10.52 11.38
N SER A 125 16.18 -10.60 11.18
CA SER A 125 16.84 -9.98 10.03
C SER A 125 16.82 -10.89 8.80
N HIS A 126 16.48 -10.32 7.64
CA HIS A 126 16.34 -11.01 6.36
C HIS A 126 17.02 -10.27 5.20
N PRO A 127 18.36 -10.25 5.12
CA PRO A 127 19.07 -9.60 4.02
C PRO A 127 18.65 -10.10 2.62
N GLU A 128 18.15 -11.33 2.53
CA GLU A 128 17.60 -11.92 1.30
C GLU A 128 16.32 -11.23 0.79
N TYR A 129 15.66 -10.43 1.63
CA TYR A 129 14.46 -9.65 1.30
C TYR A 129 14.77 -8.24 0.79
N ASP A 130 16.00 -7.74 0.99
CA ASP A 130 16.43 -6.36 0.66
C ASP A 130 16.28 -6.03 -0.83
N GLU A 131 16.34 -7.02 -1.72
CA GLU A 131 16.17 -6.86 -3.16
C GLU A 131 14.85 -7.44 -3.69
N ARG A 132 13.88 -7.65 -2.78
CA ARG A 132 12.60 -8.29 -3.12
C ARG A 132 11.41 -7.49 -2.64
N PHE A 133 11.45 -7.01 -1.40
CA PHE A 133 10.33 -6.33 -0.78
C PHE A 133 10.70 -4.89 -0.43
N VAL A 134 9.69 -4.02 -0.40
CA VAL A 134 9.86 -2.61 -0.07
C VAL A 134 9.68 -2.43 1.44
N VAL A 135 10.75 -2.05 2.13
CA VAL A 135 10.69 -1.57 3.51
C VAL A 135 10.15 -0.15 3.50
N PHE A 136 9.02 0.07 4.16
CA PHE A 136 8.38 1.39 4.22
C PHE A 136 8.16 1.88 5.65
N GLY A 137 8.50 1.07 6.65
CA GLY A 137 8.55 1.54 8.03
C GLY A 137 9.37 0.65 8.96
N GLN A 138 9.52 1.11 10.19
CA GLN A 138 10.20 0.42 11.28
C GLN A 138 9.39 0.54 12.56
N THR A 139 9.26 -0.55 13.30
CA THR A 139 8.69 -0.54 14.65
C THR A 139 9.63 0.22 15.58
N ILE A 140 9.12 1.30 16.18
CA ILE A 140 9.86 2.12 17.15
C ILE A 140 9.44 1.84 18.59
N GLU A 141 8.18 1.42 18.81
CA GLU A 141 7.69 0.93 20.10
C GLU A 141 6.75 -0.26 19.87
N GLY A 142 6.70 -1.20 20.83
CA GLY A 142 5.83 -2.37 20.75
C GLY A 142 6.40 -3.52 19.89
N LEU A 143 7.73 -3.65 19.78
CA LEU A 143 8.36 -4.78 19.09
C LEU A 143 7.95 -6.12 19.71
N ASP A 144 7.81 -6.16 21.03
CA ASP A 144 7.30 -7.33 21.77
C ASP A 144 5.84 -7.66 21.42
N VAL A 145 5.03 -6.65 21.09
CA VAL A 145 3.66 -6.84 20.56
C VAL A 145 3.73 -7.45 19.17
N VAL A 146 4.57 -6.90 18.28
CA VAL A 146 4.79 -7.43 16.92
C VAL A 146 5.19 -8.90 16.97
N HIS A 147 6.11 -9.28 17.85
CA HIS A 147 6.56 -10.67 18.03
C HIS A 147 5.45 -11.60 18.55
N ARG A 148 4.54 -11.06 19.37
CA ARG A 148 3.38 -11.81 19.90
C ARG A 148 2.24 -11.98 18.90
N LEU A 149 2.19 -11.17 17.84
CA LEU A 149 1.15 -11.30 16.81
C LEU A 149 1.07 -12.72 16.28
N GLY A 150 -0.16 -13.19 16.07
CA GLY A 150 -0.46 -14.54 15.64
C GLY A 150 -1.55 -14.59 14.56
N ILE A 151 -1.76 -15.79 14.02
CA ILE A 151 -2.79 -16.02 13.02
C ILE A 151 -4.18 -15.82 13.63
N GLY A 152 -4.95 -14.91 13.03
CA GLY A 152 -6.28 -14.49 13.45
C GLY A 152 -6.28 -13.30 14.41
N ASP A 153 -5.13 -12.69 14.73
CA ASP A 153 -5.12 -11.43 15.47
C ASP A 153 -5.67 -10.30 14.61
N LEU A 154 -6.41 -9.39 15.22
CA LEU A 154 -7.11 -8.31 14.55
C LEU A 154 -6.33 -7.00 14.63
N ILE A 155 -6.28 -6.29 13.50
CA ILE A 155 -5.95 -4.87 13.50
C ILE A 155 -7.20 -4.13 13.98
N THR A 156 -7.16 -3.56 15.18
CA THR A 156 -8.30 -2.84 15.78
C THR A 156 -8.55 -1.52 15.06
N SER A 157 -7.49 -0.73 14.89
CA SER A 157 -7.44 0.51 14.11
C SER A 157 -5.99 0.83 13.72
N VAL A 158 -5.81 1.68 12.72
CA VAL A 158 -4.52 2.29 12.39
C VAL A 158 -4.63 3.81 12.53
N HIS A 159 -3.73 4.41 13.30
CA HIS A 159 -3.68 5.85 13.51
C HIS A 159 -2.37 6.42 12.95
N ILE A 160 -2.49 7.44 12.10
CA ILE A 160 -1.33 8.15 11.53
C ILE A 160 -1.04 9.37 12.38
N GLU A 161 0.12 9.39 13.04
CA GLU A 161 0.64 10.50 13.83
C GLU A 161 1.86 11.12 13.14
N GLY A 162 2.16 12.39 13.43
CA GLY A 162 3.43 12.98 13.00
C GLY A 162 3.57 13.35 11.52
N ALA A 163 2.52 13.21 10.70
CA ALA A 163 2.40 13.90 9.41
C ALA A 163 2.46 15.42 9.66
N HIS A 164 3.67 15.99 9.69
CA HIS A 164 3.85 17.37 10.17
C HIS A 164 3.87 18.37 9.02
N GLU A 165 4.42 18.01 7.86
CA GLU A 165 4.61 18.96 6.77
C GLU A 165 4.48 18.27 5.41
N LEU A 166 3.71 18.91 4.53
CA LEU A 166 3.72 18.63 3.11
C LEU A 166 5.07 19.11 2.53
N PRO A 167 5.57 18.52 1.43
CA PRO A 167 6.67 19.11 0.67
C PRO A 167 6.38 20.59 0.37
N ALA A 168 7.40 21.44 0.39
CA ALA A 168 7.22 22.87 0.13
C ALA A 168 6.68 23.16 -1.29
N ASP A 169 6.87 22.21 -2.20
CA ASP A 169 6.43 22.21 -3.58
C ASP A 169 5.20 21.29 -3.82
N ASP A 170 4.46 20.93 -2.77
CA ASP A 170 3.33 20.00 -2.87
C ASP A 170 2.23 20.47 -3.84
N GLU A 171 1.90 21.76 -3.85
CA GLU A 171 0.99 22.36 -4.83
C GLU A 171 1.49 22.20 -6.26
N LEU A 172 2.80 22.35 -6.47
CA LEU A 172 3.41 22.23 -7.79
C LEU A 172 3.40 20.78 -8.27
N ILE A 173 3.74 19.83 -7.38
CA ILE A 173 3.74 18.39 -7.67
C ILE A 173 2.33 17.94 -8.05
N VAL A 174 1.32 18.31 -7.25
CA VAL A 174 -0.08 17.97 -7.53
C VAL A 174 -0.54 18.61 -8.84
N ALA A 175 -0.21 19.88 -9.10
CA ALA A 175 -0.59 20.55 -10.33
C ALA A 175 0.05 19.93 -11.58
N LYS A 176 1.31 19.47 -11.48
CA LYS A 176 1.98 18.77 -12.58
C LYS A 176 1.33 17.42 -12.87
N ASP A 177 1.01 16.64 -11.82
CA ASP A 177 0.27 15.39 -12.01
C ASP A 177 -1.11 15.66 -12.62
N ASP A 178 -1.89 16.63 -12.10
CA ASP A 178 -3.20 16.99 -12.66
C ASP A 178 -3.12 17.35 -14.16
N ALA A 179 -2.10 18.11 -14.57
CA ALA A 179 -1.85 18.44 -15.97
C ALA A 179 -1.49 17.20 -16.80
N GLN A 180 -0.69 16.30 -16.26
CA GLN A 180 -0.30 15.05 -16.90
C GLN A 180 -1.49 14.09 -17.05
N GLN A 181 -2.36 13.99 -16.04
CA GLN A 181 -3.61 13.21 -16.10
C GLN A 181 -4.54 13.74 -17.19
N ALA A 182 -4.67 15.07 -17.32
CA ALA A 182 -5.46 15.70 -18.37
C ALA A 182 -4.87 15.47 -19.78
N ALA A 183 -3.54 15.53 -19.91
CA ALA A 183 -2.86 15.21 -21.16
C ALA A 183 -3.03 13.74 -21.54
N ALA A 184 -2.91 12.83 -20.57
CA ALA A 184 -3.13 11.41 -20.78
C ALA A 184 -4.55 11.11 -21.26
N GLN A 185 -5.58 11.70 -20.63
CA GLN A 185 -6.97 11.56 -21.06
C GLN A 185 -7.17 12.04 -22.50
N THR A 186 -6.58 13.18 -22.85
CA THR A 186 -6.66 13.73 -24.21
C THR A 186 -6.04 12.76 -25.22
N ALA A 187 -4.88 12.19 -24.91
CA ALA A 187 -4.21 11.23 -25.78
C ALA A 187 -4.95 9.89 -25.89
N GLU A 188 -5.58 9.42 -24.81
CA GLU A 188 -6.45 8.23 -24.82
C GLU A 188 -7.61 8.42 -25.80
N ASP A 189 -8.31 9.56 -25.71
CA ASP A 189 -9.45 9.87 -26.56
C ASP A 189 -9.03 10.03 -28.04
N GLU A 190 -7.91 10.70 -28.30
CA GLU A 190 -7.35 10.84 -29.64
C GLU A 190 -6.87 9.50 -30.23
N ALA A 191 -6.27 8.63 -29.43
CA ALA A 191 -5.81 7.31 -29.86
C ALA A 191 -6.98 6.39 -30.20
N ILE A 192 -8.03 6.37 -29.38
CA ILE A 192 -9.26 5.62 -29.66
C ILE A 192 -9.91 6.14 -30.95
N THR A 193 -10.06 7.46 -31.07
CA THR A 193 -10.68 8.09 -32.26
C THR A 193 -9.92 7.73 -33.54
N ARG A 194 -8.59 7.76 -33.49
CA ARG A 194 -7.72 7.41 -34.61
C ARG A 194 -7.84 5.92 -34.98
N ALA A 195 -7.79 5.04 -33.98
CA ALA A 195 -7.90 3.60 -34.19
C ALA A 195 -9.27 3.19 -34.78
N GLU A 196 -10.36 3.82 -34.35
CA GLU A 196 -11.70 3.61 -34.91
C GLU A 196 -11.80 4.12 -36.36
N ALA A 197 -11.20 5.27 -36.65
CA ALA A 197 -11.16 5.82 -38.00
C ALA A 197 -10.35 4.95 -38.97
N GLU A 198 -9.21 4.41 -38.54
CA GLU A 198 -8.37 3.50 -39.34
C GLU A 198 -9.05 2.15 -39.59
N ARG A 199 -9.79 1.65 -38.61
CA ARG A 199 -10.54 0.38 -38.72
C ARG A 199 -11.83 0.53 -39.53
N GLY A 200 -12.46 1.71 -39.51
CA GLY A 200 -13.74 1.98 -40.15
C GLY A 200 -14.96 1.44 -39.39
N GLU A 201 -14.78 0.98 -38.15
CA GLU A 201 -15.83 0.52 -37.24
C GLU A 201 -15.45 0.82 -35.78
N ALA A 202 -16.45 0.81 -34.90
CA ALA A 202 -16.24 1.03 -33.47
C ALA A 202 -15.45 -0.13 -32.85
N LEU A 203 -14.48 0.20 -31.99
CA LEU A 203 -13.73 -0.78 -31.22
C LEU A 203 -14.62 -1.37 -30.12
N SER A 204 -14.40 -2.65 -29.79
CA SER A 204 -14.99 -3.24 -28.59
C SER A 204 -14.45 -2.58 -27.31
N ALA A 205 -15.15 -2.75 -26.19
CA ALA A 205 -14.72 -2.19 -24.91
C ALA A 205 -13.31 -2.63 -24.49
N ALA A 206 -12.94 -3.90 -24.76
CA ALA A 206 -11.62 -4.43 -24.43
C ALA A 206 -10.52 -3.81 -25.31
N GLU A 207 -10.79 -3.61 -26.60
CA GLU A 207 -9.84 -2.98 -27.52
C GLU A 207 -9.67 -1.49 -27.23
N ARG A 208 -10.76 -0.77 -26.91
CA ARG A 208 -10.70 0.63 -26.44
C ARG A 208 -9.85 0.74 -25.18
N GLN A 209 -10.05 -0.18 -24.24
CA GLN A 209 -9.27 -0.21 -23.01
C GLN A 209 -7.78 -0.43 -23.29
N GLU A 210 -7.41 -1.31 -24.22
CA GLU A 210 -6.00 -1.58 -24.55
C GLU A 210 -5.33 -0.40 -25.27
N VAL A 211 -6.04 0.22 -26.22
CA VAL A 211 -5.56 1.42 -26.92
C VAL A 211 -5.37 2.58 -25.96
N ALA A 212 -6.36 2.84 -25.10
CA ALA A 212 -6.26 3.86 -24.06
C ALA A 212 -5.07 3.58 -23.12
N ARG A 213 -4.93 2.33 -22.66
CA ARG A 213 -3.83 1.95 -21.77
C ARG A 213 -2.46 2.23 -22.37
N THR A 214 -2.27 1.94 -23.66
CA THR A 214 -1.02 2.19 -24.36
C THR A 214 -0.75 3.69 -24.50
N ALA A 215 -1.75 4.48 -24.89
CA ALA A 215 -1.63 5.93 -25.03
C ALA A 215 -1.32 6.61 -23.68
N ARG A 216 -2.01 6.19 -22.61
CA ARG A 216 -1.80 6.66 -21.25
C ARG A 216 -0.38 6.40 -20.76
N ALA A 217 0.10 5.17 -20.93
CA ALA A 217 1.42 4.74 -20.48
C ALA A 217 2.58 5.54 -21.14
N ALA A 218 2.34 6.17 -22.29
CA ALA A 218 3.33 7.02 -22.95
C ALA A 218 3.46 8.42 -22.34
N ILE A 219 2.48 8.86 -21.53
CA ILE A 219 2.41 10.22 -20.98
C ILE A 219 2.61 10.24 -19.47
N ILE A 220 2.12 9.22 -18.76
CA ILE A 220 2.20 9.20 -17.30
C ILE A 220 3.66 9.02 -16.84
N ASP A 221 4.24 10.10 -16.28
CA ASP A 221 5.33 10.02 -15.32
C ASP A 221 4.80 9.41 -14.03
N ASP A 222 5.34 8.25 -13.80
CA ASP A 222 4.92 7.25 -12.86
C ASP A 222 5.40 7.61 -11.42
N GLU A 223 6.55 8.29 -11.31
CA GLU A 223 7.10 8.81 -10.03
C GLU A 223 6.31 10.05 -9.58
N LEU A 224 6.01 10.95 -10.52
CA LEU A 224 5.23 12.16 -10.25
C LEU A 224 3.82 11.82 -9.76
N GLN A 225 3.18 10.81 -10.37
CA GLN A 225 1.85 10.36 -9.97
C GLN A 225 1.85 9.82 -8.53
N ASP A 226 2.87 9.03 -8.18
CA ASP A 226 3.02 8.45 -6.83
C ASP A 226 3.25 9.55 -5.78
N GLN A 227 4.15 10.50 -6.06
CA GLN A 227 4.38 11.66 -5.19
C GLN A 227 3.09 12.48 -4.97
N ALA A 228 2.35 12.76 -6.05
CA ALA A 228 1.09 13.50 -5.97
C ALA A 228 0.01 12.73 -5.19
N ALA A 229 -0.07 11.40 -5.33
CA ALA A 229 -0.96 10.56 -4.55
C ALA A 229 -0.66 10.64 -3.04
N SER A 230 0.61 10.55 -2.66
CA SER A 230 1.08 10.67 -1.27
C SER A 230 0.77 12.04 -0.69
N ILE A 231 0.98 13.11 -1.46
CA ILE A 231 0.60 14.49 -1.07
C ILE A 231 -0.91 14.61 -0.85
N ARG A 232 -1.73 14.09 -1.77
CA ARG A 232 -3.20 14.11 -1.63
C ARG A 232 -3.66 13.30 -0.42
N ALA A 233 -2.99 12.19 -0.10
CA ALA A 233 -3.25 11.42 1.12
C ALA A 233 -2.90 12.22 2.38
N LEU A 234 -1.72 12.83 2.41
CA LEU A 234 -1.24 13.64 3.54
C LEU A 234 -2.14 14.87 3.79
N ARG A 235 -2.56 15.57 2.72
CA ARG A 235 -3.55 16.67 2.81
C ARG A 235 -4.86 16.22 3.48
N ARG A 236 -5.36 15.03 3.15
CA ARG A 236 -6.56 14.46 3.76
C ARG A 236 -6.36 14.14 5.25
N VAL A 237 -5.19 13.66 5.65
CA VAL A 237 -4.85 13.41 7.06
C VAL A 237 -4.79 14.73 7.83
N LEU A 238 -4.06 15.71 7.29
CA LEU A 238 -3.90 17.03 7.91
C LEU A 238 -5.24 17.77 8.06
N ALA A 239 -6.12 17.70 7.06
CA ALA A 239 -7.44 18.32 7.10
C ALA A 239 -8.39 17.71 8.15
N LYS A 240 -8.19 16.45 8.56
CA LYS A 240 -9.00 15.77 9.58
C LYS A 240 -8.53 16.06 11.01
N ARG A 241 -7.42 16.76 11.21
CA ARG A 241 -6.97 17.14 12.55
C ARG A 241 -7.93 18.18 13.13
N PRO A 242 -8.48 17.98 14.34
CA PRO A 242 -9.16 19.06 15.03
C PRO A 242 -8.14 20.19 15.23
N VAL A 243 -8.52 21.40 14.82
CA VAL A 243 -7.78 22.61 15.19
C VAL A 243 -7.85 22.68 16.72
N LEU A 244 -6.73 22.39 17.38
CA LEU A 244 -6.58 22.54 18.84
C LEU A 244 -6.48 24.02 19.21
#